data_AF-A0A193CC48-F1
#
_entry.id   AF-A0A193CC48-F1
#
_cell.length_a   1.000
_cell.length_b   1.000
_cell.length_c   1.000
_cell.angle_alpha   90.00
_cell.angle_beta   90.00
_cell.angle_gamma   90.00
#
_symmetry.space_group_name_H-M   'P 1'
#
loop_
_entity.id
_entity.type
_entity.pdbx_description
1 polymer ?
#
loop_
_entity_poly.entity_id
_entity_poly.type
_entity_poly.pdbx_seq_one_letter_code
_entity_poly.pdbx_strand_id
1 'polypeptide(L)'
;MKRRLSIGLAMVLLLAVVAVIVWGRGGDEDTARGTGLTTVRGVIGSEKLAFFSDKRVTDAFAKHGLKVEVDTAGSRQIANMDLGGYEFAFPSSSPAAQRIQRDRKVTGVHTPFQSPMAVATFEPIVNLLAANGIVRKGAGDYQVLDIAKYLELAQKGTRWDQLPGNTAFPARKNVLVTTTDPRESNSAAMYLSIVSFVANGNNVVSTPEAEAKVLPGVSKLFIDQGYTQNSTEGPFEDYLAAGMGKTPMALIYESQFVDRLVRADGSIRQDMRLLYTAPTVYSKHTLVPLKPNGDQVGRLLATDPELGKLAATFGFRTGDPRLFADVVTAAKAPVPADLVDAVEPPSFETLERLLDAVKKQY
;
A
#
# COMPACT_ATOMS: atom_id res chain seq x y z
N MET A 1 6.99 -16.93 -32.48
CA MET A 1 5.80 -17.65 -31.97
C MET A 1 5.49 -17.36 -30.49
N LYS A 2 6.47 -17.38 -29.57
CA LYS A 2 6.26 -17.13 -28.13
C LYS A 2 5.59 -15.79 -27.76
N ARG A 3 5.87 -14.71 -28.50
CA ARG A 3 5.30 -13.36 -28.28
C ARG A 3 3.84 -13.20 -28.74
N ARG A 4 3.38 -14.05 -29.67
CA ARG A 4 1.97 -14.08 -30.12
C ARG A 4 1.12 -14.95 -29.20
N LEU A 5 1.70 -15.99 -28.60
CA LEU A 5 1.05 -16.77 -27.53
C LEU A 5 0.81 -15.94 -26.26
N SER A 6 1.75 -15.07 -25.87
CA SER A 6 1.59 -14.21 -24.68
C SER A 6 0.53 -13.12 -24.84
N ILE A 7 0.39 -12.56 -26.05
CA ILE A 7 -0.67 -11.59 -26.37
C ILE A 7 -2.03 -12.31 -26.49
N GLY A 8 -2.04 -13.52 -27.07
CA GLY A 8 -3.23 -14.37 -27.10
C GLY A 8 -3.70 -14.76 -25.69
N LEU A 9 -2.78 -15.12 -24.80
CA LEU A 9 -3.11 -15.50 -23.42
C LEU A 9 -3.61 -14.30 -22.60
N ALA A 10 -3.03 -13.11 -22.79
CA ALA A 10 -3.51 -11.88 -22.16
C ALA A 10 -4.91 -11.47 -22.64
N MET A 11 -5.22 -11.64 -23.94
CA MET A 11 -6.58 -11.40 -24.46
C MET A 11 -7.57 -12.47 -23.98
N VAL A 12 -7.17 -13.73 -23.85
CA VAL A 12 -8.02 -14.79 -23.31
C VAL A 12 -8.30 -14.56 -21.83
N LEU A 13 -7.32 -14.09 -21.05
CA LEU A 13 -7.52 -13.70 -19.65
C LEU A 13 -8.42 -12.47 -19.51
N LEU A 14 -8.27 -11.45 -20.37
CA LEU A 14 -9.16 -10.30 -20.41
C LEU A 14 -10.60 -10.70 -20.79
N LEU A 15 -10.76 -11.59 -21.77
CA LEU A 15 -12.06 -12.11 -22.16
C LEU A 15 -12.67 -13.02 -21.09
N ALA A 16 -11.87 -13.78 -20.35
CA ALA A 16 -12.32 -14.58 -19.22
C ALA A 16 -12.79 -13.70 -18.05
N VAL A 17 -12.09 -12.60 -17.76
CA VAL A 17 -12.50 -11.61 -16.75
C VAL A 17 -13.80 -10.90 -17.16
N VAL A 18 -13.92 -10.50 -18.43
CA VAL A 18 -15.17 -9.90 -18.96
C VAL A 18 -16.32 -10.91 -18.98
N ALA A 19 -16.06 -12.18 -19.32
CA ALA A 19 -17.06 -13.24 -19.31
C ALA A 19 -17.55 -13.56 -17.89
N VAL A 20 -16.68 -13.53 -16.87
CA VAL A 20 -17.11 -13.69 -15.46
C VAL A 20 -17.97 -12.51 -15.00
N ILE A 21 -17.65 -11.28 -15.43
CA ILE A 21 -18.44 -10.07 -15.13
C ILE A 21 -19.83 -10.10 -15.82
N VAL A 22 -19.93 -10.69 -17.01
CA VAL A 22 -21.19 -10.78 -17.78
C VAL A 22 -22.02 -12.00 -17.38
N TRP A 23 -21.40 -13.14 -17.09
CA TRP A 23 -22.14 -14.36 -16.72
C TRP A 23 -22.56 -14.36 -15.24
N GLY A 24 -21.83 -13.65 -14.37
CA GLY A 24 -22.28 -13.34 -13.01
C GLY A 24 -23.44 -12.32 -12.95
N ARG A 25 -23.92 -11.83 -14.11
CA ARG A 25 -25.07 -10.93 -14.24
C ARG A 25 -26.34 -11.61 -14.78
N GLY A 26 -26.34 -12.93 -15.01
CA GLY A 26 -27.50 -13.64 -15.56
C GLY A 26 -27.86 -14.88 -14.75
N GLY A 27 -28.65 -14.71 -13.69
CA GLY A 27 -29.19 -15.81 -12.90
C GLY A 27 -29.64 -15.37 -11.51
N ASP A 28 -30.80 -14.71 -11.45
CA ASP A 28 -31.83 -14.87 -10.40
C ASP A 28 -32.92 -13.81 -10.65
N GLU A 29 -33.76 -14.08 -11.66
CA GLU A 29 -35.14 -13.63 -11.63
C GLU A 29 -35.90 -14.60 -10.71
N ASP A 30 -35.75 -14.42 -9.40
CA ASP A 30 -36.60 -15.07 -8.42
C ASP A 30 -37.43 -14.02 -7.69
N THR A 31 -38.74 -14.14 -7.89
CA THR A 31 -39.79 -13.31 -7.34
C THR A 31 -39.83 -13.40 -5.81
N ALA A 32 -39.27 -12.40 -5.13
CA ALA A 32 -39.54 -12.11 -3.73
C ALA A 32 -39.79 -10.61 -3.53
N ARG A 33 -40.98 -10.24 -3.05
CA ARG A 33 -41.26 -8.88 -2.58
C ARG A 33 -40.41 -8.60 -1.33
N GLY A 34 -39.33 -7.83 -1.48
CA GLY A 34 -38.50 -7.31 -0.39
C GLY A 34 -37.53 -6.25 -0.92
N THR A 35 -37.59 -5.05 -0.34
CA THR A 35 -36.74 -3.85 -0.58
C THR A 35 -35.43 -4.07 -1.37
N GLY A 36 -35.36 -3.57 -2.61
CA GLY A 36 -34.13 -3.63 -3.41
C GLY A 36 -32.99 -2.82 -2.80
N LEU A 37 -31.77 -3.38 -2.76
CA LEU A 37 -30.58 -2.69 -2.29
C LEU A 37 -30.22 -1.51 -3.20
N THR A 38 -29.71 -0.43 -2.62
CA THR A 38 -29.20 0.72 -3.37
C THR A 38 -27.76 0.44 -3.81
N THR A 39 -27.52 0.36 -5.11
CA THR A 39 -26.16 0.19 -5.65
C THR A 39 -25.35 1.47 -5.50
N VAL A 40 -24.19 1.37 -4.86
CA VAL A 40 -23.26 2.49 -4.64
C VAL A 40 -21.93 2.14 -5.29
N ARG A 41 -21.61 2.79 -6.42
CA ARG A 41 -20.37 2.53 -7.15
C ARG A 41 -19.26 3.45 -6.66
N GLY A 42 -18.10 2.91 -6.32
CA GLY A 42 -16.92 3.70 -5.93
C GLY A 42 -15.66 3.27 -6.66
N VAL A 43 -14.63 4.11 -6.57
CA VAL A 43 -13.27 3.76 -7.02
C VAL A 43 -12.33 3.74 -5.83
N ILE A 44 -11.55 2.66 -5.70
CA ILE A 44 -10.70 2.38 -4.55
C ILE A 44 -9.26 2.12 -4.97
N GLY A 45 -8.31 2.38 -4.07
CA GLY A 45 -6.97 1.80 -4.21
C GLY A 45 -6.99 0.26 -4.19
N SER A 46 -6.08 -0.39 -4.90
CA SER A 46 -6.04 -1.84 -5.08
C SER A 46 -5.86 -2.64 -3.78
N GLU A 47 -5.19 -2.08 -2.78
CA GLU A 47 -4.94 -2.72 -1.47
C GLU A 47 -6.23 -2.94 -0.67
N LYS A 48 -7.35 -2.30 -1.06
CA LYS A 48 -8.66 -2.46 -0.42
C LYS A 48 -9.54 -3.51 -1.08
N LEU A 49 -9.16 -4.04 -2.25
CA LEU A 49 -10.03 -4.91 -3.03
C LEU A 49 -10.45 -6.16 -2.26
N ALA A 50 -9.50 -6.82 -1.57
CA ALA A 50 -9.80 -8.02 -0.79
C ALA A 50 -10.85 -7.78 0.32
N PHE A 51 -10.83 -6.59 0.94
CA PHE A 51 -11.82 -6.20 1.95
C PHE A 51 -13.20 -5.99 1.31
N PHE A 52 -13.32 -5.19 0.23
CA PHE A 52 -14.62 -4.92 -0.39
C PHE A 52 -15.22 -6.13 -1.13
N SER A 53 -14.40 -7.10 -1.53
CA SER A 53 -14.85 -8.36 -2.13
C SER A 53 -15.21 -9.44 -1.11
N ASP A 54 -14.97 -9.22 0.18
CA ASP A 54 -15.30 -10.19 1.22
C ASP A 54 -16.81 -10.24 1.47
N LYS A 55 -17.38 -11.45 1.45
CA LYS A 55 -18.83 -11.65 1.64
C LYS A 55 -19.33 -11.04 2.96
N ARG A 56 -18.54 -11.09 4.03
CA ARG A 56 -18.92 -10.52 5.34
C ARG A 56 -19.04 -9.00 5.25
N VAL A 57 -18.19 -8.36 4.46
CA VAL A 57 -18.22 -6.91 4.21
C VAL A 57 -19.43 -6.55 3.33
N THR A 58 -19.69 -7.32 2.27
CA THR A 58 -20.87 -7.10 1.43
C THR A 58 -22.17 -7.29 2.21
N ASP A 59 -22.24 -8.31 3.07
CA ASP A 59 -23.40 -8.57 3.92
C ASP A 59 -23.57 -7.45 4.97
N ALA A 60 -22.48 -6.93 5.54
CA ALA A 60 -22.50 -5.81 6.46
C ALA A 60 -23.08 -4.54 5.81
N PHE A 61 -22.70 -4.22 4.57
CA PHE A 61 -23.31 -3.13 3.82
C PHE A 61 -24.78 -3.39 3.45
N ALA A 62 -25.14 -4.63 3.13
CA ALA A 62 -26.52 -5.00 2.79
C ALA A 62 -27.48 -4.82 3.97
N LYS A 63 -27.03 -5.00 5.22
CA LYS A 63 -27.78 -4.67 6.45
C LYS A 63 -28.18 -3.18 6.51
N HIS A 64 -27.42 -2.32 5.83
CA HIS A 64 -27.68 -0.88 5.70
C HIS A 64 -28.37 -0.52 4.37
N GLY A 65 -28.88 -1.51 3.64
CA GLY A 65 -29.60 -1.30 2.37
C GLY A 65 -28.69 -0.98 1.18
N LEU A 66 -27.38 -1.20 1.29
CA LEU A 66 -26.41 -0.84 0.25
C LEU A 66 -25.81 -2.08 -0.44
N LYS A 67 -25.68 -2.00 -1.76
CA LYS A 67 -24.83 -2.89 -2.56
C LYS A 67 -23.63 -2.07 -3.04
N VAL A 68 -22.49 -2.22 -2.37
CA VAL A 68 -21.27 -1.47 -2.73
C VAL A 68 -20.53 -2.21 -3.85
N GLU A 69 -20.33 -1.52 -4.97
CA GLU A 69 -19.56 -2.03 -6.11
C GLU A 69 -18.33 -1.15 -6.30
N VAL A 70 -17.16 -1.75 -6.52
CA VAL A 70 -15.89 -1.01 -6.57
C VAL A 70 -15.09 -1.32 -7.82
N ASP A 71 -14.52 -0.27 -8.42
CA ASP A 71 -13.44 -0.36 -9.39
C ASP A 71 -12.10 -0.04 -8.71
N THR A 72 -10.99 -0.57 -9.25
CA THR A 72 -9.65 -0.31 -8.70
C THR A 72 -8.82 0.59 -9.61
N ALA A 73 -8.07 1.50 -9.00
CA ALA A 73 -7.06 2.33 -9.67
C ALA A 73 -5.96 2.71 -8.67
N GLY A 74 -4.77 3.07 -9.15
CA GLY A 74 -3.72 3.59 -8.29
C GLY A 74 -4.17 4.90 -7.61
N SER A 75 -3.87 5.11 -6.32
CA SER A 75 -4.38 6.27 -5.56
C SER A 75 -4.12 7.62 -6.25
N ARG A 76 -3.00 7.75 -6.98
CA ARG A 76 -2.67 8.94 -7.77
C ARG A 76 -3.47 9.04 -9.06
N GLN A 77 -3.76 7.91 -9.71
CA GLN A 77 -4.64 7.85 -10.87
C GLN A 77 -6.07 8.25 -10.50
N ILE A 78 -6.57 7.83 -9.33
CA ILE A 78 -7.89 8.24 -8.82
C ILE A 78 -8.01 9.77 -8.75
N ALA A 79 -6.95 10.47 -8.35
CA ALA A 79 -6.95 11.93 -8.28
C ALA A 79 -7.00 12.63 -9.65
N ASN A 80 -6.66 11.93 -10.73
CA ASN A 80 -6.54 12.51 -12.07
C ASN A 80 -7.59 11.99 -13.07
N MET A 81 -8.38 10.97 -12.70
CA MET A 81 -9.38 10.37 -13.59
C MET A 81 -10.74 11.09 -13.53
N ASP A 82 -11.60 10.81 -14.50
CA ASP A 82 -13.00 11.22 -14.39
C ASP A 82 -13.72 10.38 -13.32
N LEU A 83 -14.40 11.10 -12.42
CA LEU A 83 -15.11 10.54 -11.28
C LEU A 83 -16.64 10.67 -11.42
N GLY A 84 -17.16 11.19 -12.52
CA GLY A 84 -18.60 11.46 -12.70
C GLY A 84 -19.50 10.23 -12.54
N GLY A 85 -18.98 9.04 -12.85
CA GLY A 85 -19.68 7.76 -12.71
C GLY A 85 -19.66 7.14 -11.30
N TYR A 86 -19.00 7.78 -10.33
CA TYR A 86 -18.82 7.23 -8.99
C TYR A 86 -19.55 8.05 -7.91
N GLU A 87 -19.97 7.37 -6.86
CA GLU A 87 -20.57 7.95 -5.65
C GLU A 87 -19.50 8.33 -4.62
N PHE A 88 -18.35 7.66 -4.63
CA PHE A 88 -17.19 7.97 -3.78
C PHE A 88 -15.87 7.61 -4.46
N ALA A 89 -14.80 8.29 -4.03
CA ALA A 89 -13.42 7.94 -4.36
C ALA A 89 -12.65 7.65 -3.08
N PHE A 90 -11.84 6.59 -3.06
CA PHE A 90 -11.18 6.12 -1.83
C PHE A 90 -9.69 5.80 -2.06
N PRO A 91 -8.86 6.83 -2.31
CA PRO A 91 -7.41 6.66 -2.39
C PRO A 91 -6.81 6.29 -1.03
N SER A 92 -5.69 5.56 -1.07
CA SER A 92 -4.83 5.27 0.09
C SER A 92 -3.76 6.34 0.30
N SER A 93 -4.13 7.59 0.07
CA SER A 93 -3.21 8.72 0.02
C SER A 93 -3.93 10.00 0.44
N SER A 94 -3.56 10.57 1.58
CA SER A 94 -4.11 11.87 2.01
C SER A 94 -3.89 12.97 0.97
N PRO A 95 -2.71 13.11 0.34
CA PRO A 95 -2.51 14.10 -0.71
C PRO A 95 -3.46 13.91 -1.90
N ALA A 96 -3.67 12.67 -2.35
CA ALA A 96 -4.61 12.39 -3.44
C ALA A 96 -6.06 12.69 -3.04
N ALA A 97 -6.46 12.34 -1.81
CA ALA A 97 -7.79 12.66 -1.30
C ALA A 97 -8.02 14.18 -1.21
N GLN A 98 -7.04 14.93 -0.68
CA GLN A 98 -7.09 16.40 -0.61
C GLN A 98 -7.22 17.03 -2.00
N ARG A 99 -6.50 16.50 -2.99
CA ARG A 99 -6.62 16.94 -4.39
C ARG A 99 -8.04 16.74 -4.91
N ILE A 100 -8.61 15.54 -4.75
CA ILE A 100 -9.99 15.23 -5.18
C ILE A 100 -10.99 16.12 -4.45
N GLN A 101 -10.84 16.27 -3.12
CA GLN A 101 -11.70 17.08 -2.28
C GLN A 101 -11.76 18.52 -2.78
N ARG A 102 -10.61 19.14 -3.06
CA ARG A 102 -10.51 20.50 -3.60
C ARG A 102 -11.15 20.61 -4.98
N ASP A 103 -10.79 19.72 -5.90
CA ASP A 103 -11.24 19.79 -7.30
C ASP A 103 -12.75 19.52 -7.44
N ARG A 104 -13.30 18.68 -6.56
CA ARG A 104 -14.73 18.35 -6.51
C ARG A 104 -15.52 19.19 -5.50
N LYS A 105 -14.88 20.13 -4.81
CA LYS A 105 -15.47 21.04 -3.80
C LYS A 105 -16.24 20.30 -2.70
N VAL A 106 -15.71 19.16 -2.26
CA VAL A 106 -16.28 18.34 -1.19
C VAL A 106 -15.80 18.89 0.16
N THR A 107 -16.69 19.03 1.14
CA THR A 107 -16.35 19.66 2.43
C THR A 107 -15.95 18.67 3.52
N GLY A 108 -16.40 17.42 3.43
CA GLY A 108 -16.10 16.36 4.40
C GLY A 108 -15.42 15.15 3.75
N VAL A 109 -14.57 14.47 4.51
CA VAL A 109 -13.94 13.19 4.13
C VAL A 109 -13.98 12.23 5.31
N HIS A 110 -13.85 10.94 5.04
CA HIS A 110 -13.80 9.90 6.06
C HIS A 110 -12.46 9.17 5.97
N THR A 111 -11.73 9.02 7.09
CA THR A 111 -10.47 8.27 7.14
C THR A 111 -10.64 7.03 8.03
N PRO A 112 -11.39 6.01 7.58
CA PRO A 112 -11.81 4.91 8.44
C PRO A 112 -10.66 3.96 8.81
N PHE A 113 -9.60 3.91 8.00
CA PHE A 113 -8.45 3.05 8.27
C PHE A 113 -7.14 3.57 7.66
N GLN A 114 -6.03 3.04 8.17
CA GLN A 114 -4.68 3.36 7.74
C GLN A 114 -3.76 2.13 7.81
N SER A 115 -2.65 2.19 7.08
CA SER A 115 -1.58 1.19 7.16
C SER A 115 -0.22 1.91 7.07
N PRO A 116 0.68 1.74 8.05
CA PRO A 116 2.03 2.24 7.92
C PRO A 116 2.78 1.50 6.80
N MET A 117 3.74 2.19 6.19
CA MET A 117 4.71 1.56 5.31
C MET A 117 5.70 0.74 6.13
N ALA A 118 6.00 -0.45 5.63
CA ALA A 118 6.95 -1.38 6.23
C ALA A 118 7.77 -2.08 5.14
N VAL A 119 8.83 -2.76 5.55
CA VAL A 119 9.69 -3.58 4.68
C VAL A 119 9.55 -5.04 5.08
N ALA A 120 8.94 -5.83 4.22
CA ALA A 120 8.93 -7.28 4.31
C ALA A 120 10.31 -7.83 3.92
N THR A 121 10.88 -8.67 4.77
CA THR A 121 12.21 -9.23 4.59
C THR A 121 12.34 -10.58 5.33
N PHE A 122 13.56 -11.05 5.53
CA PHE A 122 13.87 -12.35 6.10
C PHE A 122 14.88 -12.21 7.22
N GLU A 123 14.80 -13.10 8.21
CA GLU A 123 15.69 -13.13 9.38
C GLU A 123 17.19 -13.08 9.03
N PRO A 124 17.71 -13.80 8.02
CA PRO A 124 19.12 -13.67 7.64
C PRO A 124 19.50 -12.27 7.14
N ILE A 125 18.58 -11.58 6.45
CA ILE A 125 18.77 -10.21 5.97
C ILE A 125 18.74 -9.23 7.14
N VAL A 126 17.77 -9.38 8.04
CA VAL A 126 17.70 -8.59 9.29
C VAL A 126 19.00 -8.69 10.08
N ASN A 127 19.47 -9.92 10.32
CA ASN A 127 20.68 -10.15 11.12
C ASN A 127 21.91 -9.51 10.47
N LEU A 128 22.05 -9.62 9.15
CA LEU A 128 23.12 -8.98 8.40
C LEU A 128 23.08 -7.44 8.51
N LEU A 129 21.89 -6.85 8.30
CA LEU A 129 21.73 -5.40 8.35
C LEU A 129 21.90 -4.86 9.78
N ALA A 130 21.48 -5.63 10.79
CA ALA A 130 21.68 -5.28 12.20
C ALA A 130 23.16 -5.33 12.60
N ALA A 131 23.90 -6.34 12.15
CA ALA A 131 25.36 -6.44 12.37
C ALA A 131 26.12 -5.26 11.72
N ASN A 132 25.57 -4.68 10.66
CA ASN A 132 26.08 -3.49 9.99
C ASN A 132 25.44 -2.18 10.49
N GLY A 133 24.65 -2.24 11.57
CA GLY A 133 24.06 -1.08 12.25
C GLY A 133 22.92 -0.39 11.51
N ILE A 134 22.41 -0.96 10.40
CA ILE A 134 21.35 -0.40 9.56
C ILE A 134 19.96 -0.78 10.08
N VAL A 135 19.85 -1.93 10.73
CA VAL A 135 18.65 -2.35 11.46
C VAL A 135 18.90 -2.26 12.96
N ARG A 136 17.93 -1.74 13.70
CA ARG A 136 17.97 -1.62 15.16
C ARG A 136 16.67 -2.13 15.79
N LYS A 137 16.71 -2.40 17.09
CA LYS A 137 15.49 -2.67 17.87
C LYS A 137 14.65 -1.39 17.96
N GLY A 138 13.34 -1.53 17.83
CA GLY A 138 12.36 -0.48 18.11
C GLY A 138 12.15 -0.28 19.62
N ALA A 139 11.19 0.58 20.00
CA ALA A 139 10.83 0.79 21.40
C ALA A 139 10.09 -0.42 22.04
N GLY A 140 9.65 -1.38 21.22
CA GLY A 140 9.03 -2.63 21.64
C GLY A 140 9.60 -3.83 20.89
N ASP A 141 8.82 -4.89 20.76
CA ASP A 141 9.22 -6.13 20.09
C ASP A 141 9.02 -6.07 18.58
N TYR A 142 9.58 -5.03 17.97
CA TYR A 142 9.68 -4.85 16.53
C TYR A 142 11.06 -4.31 16.16
N GLN A 143 11.39 -4.40 14.89
CA GLN A 143 12.67 -3.95 14.36
C GLN A 143 12.47 -2.80 13.37
N VAL A 144 13.50 -1.96 13.29
CA VAL A 144 13.47 -0.71 12.55
C VAL A 144 14.60 -0.69 11.54
N LEU A 145 14.26 -0.38 10.29
CA LEU A 145 15.22 0.02 9.26
C LEU A 145 15.52 1.52 9.41
N ASP A 146 16.77 1.84 9.74
CA ASP A 146 17.24 3.22 9.81
C ASP A 146 17.42 3.78 8.39
N ILE A 147 16.52 4.68 7.98
CA ILE A 147 16.52 5.21 6.62
C ILE A 147 17.75 6.06 6.33
N ALA A 148 18.30 6.78 7.32
CA ALA A 148 19.49 7.58 7.12
C ALA A 148 20.70 6.70 6.77
N LYS A 149 20.94 5.65 7.56
CA LYS A 149 22.03 4.69 7.29
C LYS A 149 21.81 3.89 6.01
N TYR A 150 20.57 3.50 5.74
CA TYR A 150 20.22 2.85 4.48
C TYR A 150 20.53 3.75 3.27
N LEU A 151 20.21 5.05 3.34
CA LEU A 151 20.51 6.00 2.28
C LEU A 151 22.01 6.19 2.07
N GLU A 152 22.83 6.16 3.13
CA GLU A 152 24.29 6.19 2.99
C GLU A 152 24.83 5.02 2.15
N LEU A 153 24.29 3.81 2.35
CA LEU A 153 24.65 2.63 1.54
C LEU A 153 24.19 2.77 0.10
N ALA A 154 22.93 3.17 -0.09
CA ALA A 154 22.35 3.28 -1.42
C ALA A 154 23.03 4.35 -2.27
N GLN A 155 23.40 5.49 -1.67
CA GLN A 155 24.16 6.57 -2.32
C GLN A 155 25.56 6.13 -2.76
N LYS A 156 26.22 5.29 -1.96
CA LYS A 156 27.52 4.69 -2.30
C LYS A 156 27.42 3.57 -3.34
N GLY A 157 26.20 3.14 -3.70
CA GLY A 157 25.99 1.97 -4.55
C GLY A 157 26.50 0.68 -3.91
N THR A 158 26.44 0.58 -2.58
CA THR A 158 26.91 -0.61 -1.86
C THR A 158 26.10 -1.83 -2.29
N ARG A 159 26.80 -2.89 -2.68
CA ARG A 159 26.21 -4.17 -3.03
C ARG A 159 26.13 -5.11 -1.84
N TRP A 160 25.24 -6.10 -1.91
CA TRP A 160 25.12 -7.10 -0.85
C TRP A 160 26.44 -7.84 -0.61
N ASP A 161 27.16 -8.26 -1.66
CA ASP A 161 28.47 -8.91 -1.56
C ASP A 161 29.58 -8.05 -0.94
N GLN A 162 29.33 -6.74 -0.74
CA GLN A 162 30.26 -5.81 -0.11
C GLN A 162 29.94 -5.56 1.37
N LEU A 163 28.81 -6.05 1.89
CA LEU A 163 28.48 -5.94 3.30
C LEU A 163 29.40 -6.86 4.14
N PRO A 164 30.13 -6.32 5.13
CA PRO A 164 30.94 -7.11 6.05
C PRO A 164 30.15 -8.27 6.66
N GLY A 165 30.76 -9.46 6.67
CA GLY A 165 30.19 -10.66 7.27
C GLY A 165 29.02 -11.29 6.49
N ASN A 166 28.74 -10.85 5.25
CA ASN A 166 27.63 -11.39 4.48
C ASN A 166 27.91 -12.80 3.94
N THR A 167 27.35 -13.80 4.62
CA THR A 167 27.25 -15.18 4.15
C THR A 167 25.83 -15.56 3.71
N ALA A 168 24.82 -14.79 4.14
CA ALA A 168 23.40 -15.09 3.93
C ALA A 168 22.91 -14.80 2.52
N PHE A 169 23.37 -13.69 1.91
CA PHE A 169 22.90 -13.22 0.60
C PHE A 169 24.00 -12.46 -0.14
N PRO A 170 25.11 -13.10 -0.57
CA PRO A 170 26.25 -12.44 -1.21
C PRO A 170 25.98 -12.12 -2.71
N ALA A 171 24.82 -11.52 -2.99
CA ALA A 171 24.43 -11.17 -4.35
C ALA A 171 25.20 -9.94 -4.86
N ARG A 172 25.59 -9.95 -6.14
CA ARG A 172 26.20 -8.79 -6.82
C ARG A 172 25.14 -7.77 -7.27
N LYS A 173 24.26 -7.39 -6.35
CA LYS A 173 23.17 -6.41 -6.55
C LYS A 173 23.30 -5.32 -5.49
N ASN A 174 22.87 -4.10 -5.80
CA ASN A 174 22.82 -3.01 -4.82
C ASN A 174 21.89 -3.38 -3.66
N VAL A 175 22.22 -2.92 -2.46
CA VAL A 175 21.33 -3.01 -1.29
C VAL A 175 20.20 -2.00 -1.49
N LEU A 176 19.06 -2.48 -1.97
CA LEU A 176 17.88 -1.66 -2.25
C LEU A 176 16.63 -2.30 -1.65
N VAL A 177 15.72 -1.46 -1.17
CA VAL A 177 14.33 -1.84 -0.88
C VAL A 177 13.56 -1.84 -2.20
N THR A 178 13.02 -3.00 -2.58
CA THR A 178 12.18 -3.14 -3.77
C THR A 178 10.85 -2.42 -3.55
N THR A 179 10.47 -1.53 -4.46
CA THR A 179 9.17 -0.85 -4.48
C THR A 179 8.56 -0.91 -5.89
N THR A 180 7.34 -0.42 -6.00
CA THR A 180 6.55 -0.29 -7.22
C THR A 180 7.03 0.85 -8.13
N ASP A 181 6.47 0.89 -9.33
CA ASP A 181 6.69 1.95 -10.32
C ASP A 181 6.25 3.34 -9.80
N PRO A 182 7.14 4.35 -9.75
CA PRO A 182 6.83 5.71 -9.34
C PRO A 182 5.97 6.49 -10.35
N ARG A 183 5.60 5.91 -11.50
CA ARG A 183 4.67 6.52 -12.46
C ARG A 183 3.23 6.53 -11.99
N GLU A 184 2.81 5.44 -11.36
CA GLU A 184 1.40 5.17 -11.08
C GLU A 184 1.13 4.85 -9.59
N SER A 185 2.14 4.33 -8.89
CA SER A 185 1.91 3.67 -7.61
C SER A 185 1.97 4.60 -6.40
N ASN A 186 1.12 4.31 -5.41
CA ASN A 186 1.13 5.01 -4.13
C ASN A 186 2.27 4.56 -3.22
N SER A 187 2.61 3.26 -3.17
CA SER A 187 3.74 2.77 -2.35
C SER A 187 5.05 3.44 -2.75
N ALA A 188 5.27 3.65 -4.06
CA ALA A 188 6.41 4.42 -4.54
C ALA A 188 6.38 5.89 -4.07
N ALA A 189 5.21 6.51 -4.04
CA ALA A 189 5.04 7.88 -3.56
C ALA A 189 5.28 7.98 -2.04
N MET A 190 4.82 7.01 -1.25
CA MET A 190 5.09 6.95 0.19
C MET A 190 6.57 6.67 0.47
N TYR A 191 7.20 5.78 -0.30
CA TYR A 191 8.64 5.55 -0.23
C TYR A 191 9.42 6.82 -0.51
N LEU A 192 9.08 7.52 -1.60
CA LEU A 192 9.70 8.79 -1.97
C LEU A 192 9.53 9.83 -0.86
N SER A 193 8.37 9.87 -0.20
CA SER A 193 8.12 10.76 0.94
C SER A 193 9.07 10.48 2.10
N ILE A 194 9.25 9.19 2.46
CA ILE A 194 10.17 8.76 3.52
C ILE A 194 11.61 9.15 3.20
N VAL A 195 12.12 8.75 2.02
CA VAL A 195 13.53 8.93 1.68
C VAL A 195 13.88 10.39 1.37
N SER A 196 12.95 11.15 0.79
CA SER A 196 13.16 12.58 0.53
C SER A 196 13.12 13.41 1.80
N PHE A 197 12.28 13.06 2.78
CA PHE A 197 12.28 13.70 4.10
C PHE A 197 13.65 13.57 4.77
N VAL A 198 14.22 12.37 4.81
CA VAL A 198 15.54 12.13 5.40
C VAL A 198 16.65 12.80 4.59
N ALA A 199 16.62 12.68 3.24
CA ALA A 199 17.58 13.36 2.36
C ALA A 199 17.52 14.89 2.49
N ASN A 200 16.38 15.45 2.89
CA ASN A 200 16.21 16.87 3.16
C ASN A 200 16.58 17.27 4.61
N GLY A 201 17.32 16.43 5.33
CA GLY A 201 17.74 16.71 6.71
C GLY A 201 16.58 16.65 7.69
N ASN A 202 15.71 15.64 7.53
CA ASN A 202 14.52 15.41 8.36
C ASN A 202 13.50 16.56 8.29
N ASN A 203 13.24 17.06 7.09
CA ASN A 203 12.24 18.09 6.82
C ASN A 203 11.40 17.73 5.60
N VAL A 204 10.10 18.01 5.65
CA VAL A 204 9.21 17.82 4.50
C VAL A 204 9.72 18.65 3.32
N VAL A 205 9.81 18.03 2.15
CA VAL A 205 10.16 18.75 0.92
C VAL A 205 8.96 19.61 0.51
N SER A 206 9.15 20.93 0.46
CA SER A 206 8.06 21.88 0.19
C SER A 206 8.44 23.03 -0.75
N THR A 207 9.70 23.12 -1.21
CA THR A 207 10.17 24.18 -2.10
C THR A 207 10.95 23.62 -3.29
N PRO A 208 11.01 24.35 -4.42
CA PRO A 208 11.80 23.94 -5.58
C PRO A 208 13.29 23.71 -5.28
N GLU A 209 13.87 24.48 -4.36
CA GLU A 209 15.28 24.32 -3.95
C GLU A 209 15.49 23.01 -3.19
N ALA A 210 14.55 22.68 -2.28
CA ALA A 210 14.57 21.41 -1.56
C ALA A 210 14.35 20.23 -2.53
N GLU A 211 13.46 20.35 -3.51
CA GLU A 211 13.26 19.36 -4.57
C GLU A 211 14.57 19.11 -5.34
N ALA A 212 15.19 20.18 -5.86
CA ALA A 212 16.43 20.09 -6.62
C ALA A 212 17.58 19.46 -5.80
N LYS A 213 17.63 19.73 -4.50
CA LYS A 213 18.64 19.18 -3.59
C LYS A 213 18.50 17.66 -3.41
N VAL A 214 17.28 17.15 -3.21
CA VAL A 214 17.08 15.73 -2.86
C VAL A 214 17.05 14.81 -4.09
N LEU A 215 16.57 15.32 -5.23
CA LEU A 215 16.27 14.53 -6.42
C LEU A 215 17.41 13.63 -6.91
N PRO A 216 18.68 14.10 -7.02
CA PRO A 216 19.77 13.25 -7.52
C PRO A 216 19.98 11.99 -6.67
N GLY A 217 19.90 12.12 -5.34
CA GLY A 217 20.10 11.00 -4.42
C GLY A 217 18.92 10.03 -4.40
N VAL A 218 17.69 10.55 -4.34
CA VAL A 218 16.50 9.71 -4.20
C VAL A 218 16.08 9.03 -5.51
N SER A 219 16.34 9.64 -6.67
CA SER A 219 15.95 9.07 -7.97
C SER A 219 16.65 7.74 -8.26
N LYS A 220 17.92 7.63 -7.87
CA LYS A 220 18.72 6.40 -8.02
C LYS A 220 18.09 5.19 -7.33
N LEU A 221 17.37 5.41 -6.22
CA LEU A 221 16.66 4.36 -5.49
C LEU A 221 15.57 3.69 -6.33
N PHE A 222 15.02 4.37 -7.34
CA PHE A 222 13.96 3.85 -8.20
C PHE A 222 14.52 3.27 -9.50
N ILE A 223 15.50 3.93 -10.10
CA ILE A 223 16.05 3.58 -11.41
C ILE A 223 16.90 2.31 -11.32
N ASP A 224 17.68 2.15 -10.24
CA ASP A 224 18.59 1.01 -10.07
C ASP A 224 17.85 -0.32 -9.76
N GLN A 225 16.53 -0.31 -9.59
CA GLN A 225 15.73 -1.52 -9.29
C GLN A 225 15.43 -2.36 -10.55
N GLY A 226 15.53 -1.76 -11.74
CA GLY A 226 15.09 -2.39 -12.99
C GLY A 226 13.56 -2.36 -13.15
N TYR A 227 12.98 -3.39 -13.76
CA TYR A 227 11.53 -3.48 -13.97
C TYR A 227 10.78 -3.61 -12.64
N THR A 228 9.78 -2.76 -12.44
CA THR A 228 8.92 -2.75 -11.25
C THR A 228 7.45 -2.83 -11.66
N GLN A 229 6.61 -3.36 -10.77
CA GLN A 229 5.18 -3.48 -11.00
C GLN A 229 4.43 -2.23 -10.50
N ASN A 230 3.21 -2.01 -11.00
CA ASN A 230 2.45 -0.79 -10.71
C ASN A 230 1.72 -0.85 -9.34
N SER A 231 1.52 -2.05 -8.79
CA SER A 231 0.84 -2.30 -7.51
C SER A 231 1.75 -3.06 -6.54
N THR A 232 1.65 -2.74 -5.25
CA THR A 232 2.42 -3.35 -4.16
C THR A 232 2.16 -4.85 -4.02
N GLU A 233 1.01 -5.33 -4.50
CA GLU A 233 0.66 -6.75 -4.54
C GLU A 233 1.73 -7.58 -5.26
N GLY A 234 2.31 -7.05 -6.33
CA GLY A 234 3.33 -7.73 -7.12
C GLY A 234 4.61 -8.04 -6.32
N PRO A 235 5.31 -7.01 -5.80
CA PRO A 235 6.47 -7.21 -4.93
C PRO A 235 6.18 -8.05 -3.68
N PHE A 236 4.96 -7.95 -3.12
CA PHE A 236 4.56 -8.74 -1.96
C PHE A 236 4.37 -10.22 -2.31
N GLU A 237 3.70 -10.56 -3.40
CA GLU A 237 3.57 -11.93 -3.88
C GLU A 237 4.94 -12.54 -4.27
N ASP A 238 5.84 -11.74 -4.85
CA ASP A 238 7.22 -12.16 -5.09
C ASP A 238 7.98 -12.46 -3.78
N TYR A 239 7.76 -11.66 -2.74
CA TYR A 239 8.29 -11.90 -1.40
C TYR A 239 7.75 -13.22 -0.81
N LEU A 240 6.44 -13.47 -0.90
CA LEU A 240 5.80 -14.68 -0.38
C LEU A 240 6.29 -15.93 -1.13
N ALA A 241 6.25 -15.91 -2.46
CA ALA A 241 6.45 -17.08 -3.30
C ALA A 241 7.90 -17.34 -3.71
N ALA A 242 8.64 -16.30 -4.12
CA ALA A 242 10.01 -16.44 -4.64
C ALA A 242 11.09 -16.25 -3.57
N GLY A 243 10.74 -15.65 -2.43
CA GLY A 243 11.61 -15.50 -1.27
C GLY A 243 12.81 -14.56 -1.48
N MET A 244 13.75 -14.62 -0.55
CA MET A 244 14.87 -13.66 -0.47
C MET A 244 15.78 -13.64 -1.70
N GLY A 245 15.81 -14.72 -2.48
CA GLY A 245 16.58 -14.82 -3.72
C GLY A 245 16.17 -13.79 -4.78
N LYS A 246 14.87 -13.58 -4.92
CA LYS A 246 14.28 -12.63 -5.87
C LYS A 246 14.10 -11.26 -5.22
N THR A 247 13.48 -11.22 -4.05
CA THR A 247 13.03 -10.00 -3.37
C THR A 247 13.46 -10.01 -1.91
N PRO A 248 14.74 -9.66 -1.60
CA PRO A 248 15.26 -9.71 -0.23
C PRO A 248 14.64 -8.68 0.72
N MET A 249 14.20 -7.54 0.18
CA MET A 249 13.50 -6.48 0.91
C MET A 249 12.41 -5.91 0.01
N ALA A 250 11.14 -6.01 0.41
CA ALA A 250 10.00 -5.44 -0.30
C ALA A 250 9.33 -4.37 0.54
N LEU A 251 9.15 -3.17 -0.01
CA LEU A 251 8.30 -2.16 0.59
C LEU A 251 6.83 -2.56 0.41
N ILE A 252 6.11 -2.64 1.53
CA ILE A 252 4.72 -3.06 1.57
C ILE A 252 3.91 -2.18 2.53
N TYR A 253 2.59 -2.33 2.48
CA TYR A 253 1.72 -1.88 3.55
C TYR A 253 1.72 -2.93 4.67
N GLU A 254 1.84 -2.51 5.94
CA GLU A 254 1.73 -3.42 7.10
C GLU A 254 0.48 -4.32 7.03
N SER A 255 -0.65 -3.75 6.61
CA SER A 255 -1.92 -4.47 6.44
C SER A 255 -1.81 -5.72 5.56
N GLN A 256 -1.01 -5.69 4.49
CA GLN A 256 -0.81 -6.87 3.64
C GLN A 256 -0.13 -8.02 4.41
N PHE A 257 0.88 -7.71 5.24
CA PHE A 257 1.55 -8.73 6.05
C PHE A 257 0.65 -9.25 7.17
N VAL A 258 -0.06 -8.34 7.84
CA VAL A 258 -0.95 -8.68 8.95
C VAL A 258 -2.16 -9.48 8.48
N ASP A 259 -2.78 -9.17 7.34
CA ASP A 259 -3.88 -9.96 6.76
C ASP A 259 -3.45 -11.42 6.59
N ARG A 260 -2.26 -11.68 6.03
CA ARG A 260 -1.75 -13.04 5.86
C ARG A 260 -1.49 -13.77 7.18
N LEU A 261 -0.98 -13.08 8.20
CA LEU A 261 -0.85 -13.63 9.55
C LEU A 261 -2.21 -13.97 10.16
N VAL A 262 -3.20 -13.08 10.03
CA VAL A 262 -4.54 -13.26 10.60
C VAL A 262 -5.29 -14.40 9.92
N ARG A 263 -5.16 -14.53 8.60
CA ARG A 263 -5.71 -15.65 7.83
C ARG A 263 -5.08 -16.99 8.19
N ALA A 264 -3.86 -16.97 8.73
CA ALA A 264 -3.07 -18.16 9.06
C ALA A 264 -3.00 -19.16 7.89
N ASP A 265 -2.90 -18.65 6.65
CA ASP A 265 -2.94 -19.45 5.42
C ASP A 265 -1.60 -20.14 5.10
N GLY A 266 -0.60 -19.98 5.98
CA GLY A 266 0.75 -20.54 5.83
C GLY A 266 1.66 -19.76 4.88
N SER A 267 1.21 -18.64 4.30
CA SER A 267 2.02 -17.82 3.39
C SER A 267 3.17 -17.08 4.10
N ILE A 268 2.97 -16.69 5.37
CA ILE A 268 4.03 -16.11 6.20
C ILE A 268 4.78 -17.23 6.94
N ARG A 269 6.04 -17.44 6.55
CA ARG A 269 6.91 -18.45 7.15
C ARG A 269 7.61 -17.95 8.41
N GLN A 270 8.18 -18.86 9.19
CA GLN A 270 8.90 -18.53 10.43
C GLN A 270 10.16 -17.68 10.22
N ASP A 271 10.77 -17.69 9.04
CA ASP A 271 11.95 -16.88 8.70
C ASP A 271 11.58 -15.47 8.19
N MET A 272 10.31 -15.22 7.90
CA MET A 272 9.83 -13.95 7.39
C MET A 272 9.74 -12.90 8.51
N ARG A 273 10.16 -11.68 8.22
CA ARG A 273 10.23 -10.57 9.17
C ARG A 273 9.63 -9.30 8.56
N LEU A 274 9.08 -8.46 9.42
CA LEU A 274 8.59 -7.13 9.09
C LEU A 274 9.47 -6.09 9.78
N LEU A 275 10.08 -5.19 9.00
CA LEU A 275 10.82 -4.03 9.50
C LEU A 275 9.98 -2.77 9.31
N TYR A 276 9.95 -1.90 10.30
CA TYR A 276 9.38 -0.56 10.15
C TYR A 276 10.46 0.42 9.73
N THR A 277 10.18 1.34 8.81
CA THR A 277 11.14 2.38 8.47
C THR A 277 11.15 3.47 9.56
N ALA A 278 12.30 4.08 9.80
CA ALA A 278 12.43 5.26 10.65
C ALA A 278 13.04 6.41 9.83
N PRO A 279 12.26 7.45 9.47
CA PRO A 279 10.82 7.57 9.72
C PRO A 279 9.98 6.63 8.84
N THR A 280 8.71 6.44 9.18
CA THR A 280 7.69 5.83 8.30
C THR A 280 6.64 6.86 7.87
N VAL A 281 5.77 6.48 6.94
CA VAL A 281 4.57 7.23 6.57
C VAL A 281 3.37 6.32 6.78
N TYR A 282 2.32 6.86 7.41
CA TYR A 282 1.02 6.21 7.45
C TYR A 282 0.30 6.46 6.13
N SER A 283 0.05 5.39 5.36
CA SER A 283 -0.90 5.44 4.26
C SER A 283 -2.30 5.53 4.87
N LYS A 284 -2.82 6.75 4.96
CA LYS A 284 -4.18 7.03 5.42
C LYS A 284 -5.16 6.82 4.28
N HIS A 285 -6.09 5.90 4.45
CA HIS A 285 -7.10 5.63 3.44
C HIS A 285 -8.23 6.62 3.69
N THR A 286 -8.42 7.54 2.74
CA THR A 286 -9.33 8.67 2.92
C THR A 286 -10.40 8.64 1.84
N LEU A 287 -11.64 8.36 2.23
CA LEU A 287 -12.80 8.33 1.37
C LEU A 287 -13.32 9.75 1.18
N VAL A 288 -13.38 10.16 -0.08
CA VAL A 288 -13.97 11.41 -0.54
C VAL A 288 -15.38 11.10 -1.07
N PRO A 289 -16.44 11.51 -0.35
CA PRO A 289 -17.79 11.31 -0.81
C PRO A 289 -18.11 12.28 -1.95
N LEU A 290 -18.50 11.74 -3.11
CA LEU A 290 -18.87 12.54 -4.29
C LEU A 290 -20.37 12.79 -4.34
N LYS A 291 -21.16 11.90 -3.71
CA LYS A 291 -22.63 11.94 -3.64
C LYS A 291 -23.14 11.39 -2.28
N PRO A 292 -24.42 11.62 -1.92
CA PRO A 292 -24.94 11.25 -0.60
C PRO A 292 -24.79 9.76 -0.24
N ASN A 293 -24.98 8.84 -1.19
CA ASN A 293 -24.79 7.41 -0.93
C ASN A 293 -23.32 7.05 -0.67
N GLY A 294 -22.39 7.74 -1.33
CA GLY A 294 -20.96 7.61 -1.06
C GLY A 294 -20.57 8.13 0.33
N ASP A 295 -21.21 9.20 0.80
CA ASP A 295 -21.06 9.68 2.18
C ASP A 295 -21.56 8.64 3.19
N GLN A 296 -22.69 7.99 2.91
CA GLN A 296 -23.17 6.89 3.76
C GLN A 296 -22.15 5.75 3.84
N VAL A 297 -21.54 5.34 2.71
CA VAL A 297 -20.45 4.34 2.73
C VAL A 297 -19.29 4.79 3.61
N GLY A 298 -18.85 6.04 3.47
CA GLY A 298 -17.78 6.61 4.30
C GLY A 298 -18.09 6.62 5.78
N ARG A 299 -19.29 7.06 6.16
CA ARG A 299 -19.76 7.04 7.55
C ARG A 299 -19.80 5.62 8.11
N LEU A 300 -20.38 4.68 7.37
CA LEU A 300 -20.45 3.27 7.80
C LEU A 300 -19.07 2.67 8.02
N LEU A 301 -18.12 2.89 7.11
CA LEU A 301 -16.74 2.43 7.30
C LEU A 301 -16.07 3.03 8.55
N ALA A 302 -16.45 4.25 8.93
CA ALA A 302 -15.87 4.96 10.07
C ALA A 302 -16.54 4.62 11.41
N THR A 303 -17.83 4.28 11.42
CA THR A 303 -18.63 4.19 12.66
C THR A 303 -19.30 2.85 12.89
N ASP A 304 -19.46 2.01 11.86
CA ASP A 304 -20.07 0.70 12.03
C ASP A 304 -19.08 -0.28 12.69
N PRO A 305 -19.42 -0.87 13.85
CA PRO A 305 -18.50 -1.72 14.59
C PRO A 305 -18.20 -3.05 13.90
N GLU A 306 -19.11 -3.56 13.05
CA GLU A 306 -18.87 -4.78 12.27
C GLU A 306 -17.88 -4.52 11.14
N LEU A 307 -18.07 -3.44 10.38
CA LEU A 307 -17.12 -3.02 9.33
C LEU A 307 -15.75 -2.67 9.90
N GLY A 308 -15.68 -2.01 11.06
CA GLY A 308 -14.42 -1.74 11.76
C GLY A 308 -13.69 -3.03 12.15
N LYS A 309 -14.39 -4.01 12.73
CA LYS A 309 -13.81 -5.32 13.08
C LYS A 309 -13.31 -6.05 11.85
N LEU A 310 -14.10 -6.07 10.78
CA LEU A 310 -13.70 -6.70 9.52
C LEU A 310 -12.46 -6.01 8.96
N ALA A 311 -12.41 -4.67 8.90
CA ALA A 311 -11.24 -3.95 8.43
C ALA A 311 -9.97 -4.30 9.23
N ALA A 312 -10.08 -4.42 10.56
CA ALA A 312 -8.98 -4.87 11.40
C ALA A 312 -8.50 -6.30 11.06
N THR A 313 -9.42 -7.22 10.73
CA THR A 313 -9.04 -8.59 10.30
C THR A 313 -8.28 -8.62 8.97
N PHE A 314 -8.43 -7.60 8.13
CA PHE A 314 -7.62 -7.37 6.93
C PHE A 314 -6.31 -6.60 7.22
N GLY A 315 -5.91 -6.53 8.49
CA GLY A 315 -4.67 -5.89 8.93
C GLY A 315 -4.69 -4.36 8.93
N PHE A 316 -5.83 -3.73 8.72
CA PHE A 316 -5.92 -2.28 8.77
C PHE A 316 -5.98 -1.75 10.21
N ARG A 317 -5.24 -0.68 10.48
CA ARG A 317 -5.42 0.10 11.72
C ARG A 317 -6.64 1.00 11.57
N THR A 318 -7.65 0.79 12.41
CA THR A 318 -8.93 1.51 12.32
C THR A 318 -8.99 2.71 13.26
N GLY A 319 -10.07 3.51 13.17
CA GLY A 319 -10.31 4.64 14.08
C GLY A 319 -10.44 4.25 15.56
N ASP A 320 -10.80 3.01 15.88
CA ASP A 320 -10.70 2.44 17.22
C ASP A 320 -9.44 1.54 17.31
N PRO A 321 -8.37 1.99 18.00
CA PRO A 321 -7.12 1.24 18.09
C PRO A 321 -7.28 -0.16 18.70
N ARG A 322 -8.32 -0.38 19.52
CA ARG A 322 -8.57 -1.66 20.19
C ARG A 322 -8.90 -2.76 19.20
N LEU A 323 -9.62 -2.45 18.12
CA LEU A 323 -10.00 -3.44 17.10
C LEU A 323 -8.76 -4.06 16.43
N PHE A 324 -7.78 -3.22 16.10
CA PHE A 324 -6.51 -3.70 15.55
C PHE A 324 -5.71 -4.47 16.61
N ALA A 325 -5.62 -3.94 17.84
CA ALA A 325 -4.90 -4.57 18.95
C ALA A 325 -5.41 -6.00 19.26
N ASP A 326 -6.74 -6.19 19.26
CA ASP A 326 -7.38 -7.49 19.49
C ASP A 326 -6.99 -8.49 18.38
N VAL A 327 -7.05 -8.07 17.12
CA VAL A 327 -6.71 -8.91 15.97
C VAL A 327 -5.24 -9.33 15.99
N VAL A 328 -4.32 -8.38 16.19
CA VAL A 328 -2.88 -8.69 16.17
C VAL A 328 -2.45 -9.53 17.37
N THR A 329 -3.08 -9.33 18.53
CA THR A 329 -2.87 -10.18 19.72
C THR A 329 -3.34 -11.60 19.47
N ALA A 330 -4.54 -11.77 18.91
CA ALA A 330 -5.09 -13.09 18.56
C ALA A 330 -4.23 -13.82 17.53
N ALA A 331 -3.71 -13.10 16.53
CA ALA A 331 -2.82 -13.63 15.51
C ALA A 331 -1.35 -13.79 15.98
N LYS A 332 -1.01 -13.32 17.20
CA LYS A 332 0.37 -13.22 17.70
C LYS A 332 1.31 -12.49 16.71
N ALA A 333 0.78 -11.48 16.02
CA ALA A 333 1.52 -10.73 15.03
C ALA A 333 2.53 -9.80 15.73
N PRO A 334 3.83 -9.82 15.36
CA PRO A 334 4.88 -9.01 16.00
C PRO A 334 4.86 -7.58 15.46
N VAL A 335 3.74 -6.87 15.66
CA VAL A 335 3.53 -5.50 15.20
C VAL A 335 3.30 -4.56 16.40
N PRO A 336 3.88 -3.35 16.41
CA PRO A 336 3.71 -2.43 17.52
C PRO A 336 2.32 -1.79 17.51
N ALA A 337 1.81 -1.48 18.71
CA ALA A 337 0.56 -0.72 18.85
C ALA A 337 0.69 0.69 18.24
N ASP A 338 1.83 1.35 18.44
CA ASP A 338 2.10 2.71 17.97
C ASP A 338 3.45 2.81 17.28
N LEU A 339 3.54 3.68 16.26
CA LEU A 339 4.80 4.06 15.62
C LEU A 339 5.01 5.56 15.84
N VAL A 340 6.04 5.90 16.62
CA VAL A 340 6.30 7.29 17.05
C VAL A 340 7.07 8.08 15.98
N ASP A 341 7.91 7.41 15.20
CA ASP A 341 8.75 8.03 14.16
C ASP A 341 8.04 7.98 12.80
N ALA A 342 6.95 8.74 12.69
CA ALA A 342 6.14 8.84 11.49
C ALA A 342 6.07 10.29 10.98
N VAL A 343 6.10 10.46 9.67
CA VAL A 343 6.08 11.76 8.99
C VAL A 343 4.91 11.86 8.03
N GLU A 344 4.49 13.08 7.73
CA GLU A 344 3.50 13.34 6.69
C GLU A 344 4.20 13.47 5.33
N PRO A 345 3.56 12.97 4.24
CA PRO A 345 4.09 13.16 2.90
C PRO A 345 4.03 14.64 2.48
N PRO A 346 4.84 15.06 1.48
CA PRO A 346 4.67 16.36 0.84
C PRO A 346 3.24 16.56 0.32
N SER A 347 2.86 17.83 0.09
CA SER A 347 1.62 18.17 -0.65
C SER A 347 1.56 17.42 -1.97
N PHE A 348 0.35 17.15 -2.48
CA PHE A 348 0.14 16.42 -3.74
C PHE A 348 0.99 17.00 -4.89
N GLU A 349 0.98 18.31 -5.07
CA GLU A 349 1.71 18.98 -6.15
C GLU A 349 3.22 18.79 -6.05
N THR A 350 3.79 18.91 -4.85
CA THR A 350 5.22 18.68 -4.61
C THR A 350 5.61 17.22 -4.82
N LEU A 351 4.78 16.29 -4.35
CA LEU A 351 4.99 14.87 -4.53
C LEU A 351 4.91 14.47 -6.01
N GLU A 352 3.97 15.04 -6.78
CA GLU A 352 3.89 14.84 -8.22
C GLU A 352 5.13 15.41 -8.95
N ARG A 353 5.61 16.61 -8.60
CA ARG A 353 6.83 17.16 -9.19
C ARG A 353 8.06 16.28 -8.94
N LEU A 354 8.22 15.80 -7.70
CA LEU A 354 9.31 14.88 -7.37
C LEU A 354 9.19 13.58 -8.17
N LEU A 355 7.99 12.97 -8.22
CA LEU A 355 7.76 11.75 -8.97
C LEU A 355 8.01 11.97 -10.46
N ASP A 356 7.50 13.05 -11.06
CA ASP A 356 7.73 13.37 -12.47
C ASP A 356 9.20 13.59 -12.81
N ALA A 357 9.99 14.17 -11.90
CA ALA A 357 11.43 14.29 -12.07
C ALA A 357 12.14 12.93 -12.01
N VAL A 358 11.67 11.98 -11.19
CA VAL A 358 12.15 10.58 -11.21
C VAL A 358 11.74 9.90 -12.51
N LYS A 359 10.50 10.09 -12.98
CA LYS A 359 9.98 9.50 -14.24
C LYS A 359 10.82 9.89 -15.45
N LYS A 360 11.27 11.14 -15.52
CA LYS A 360 12.10 11.67 -16.62
C LYS A 360 13.49 11.02 -16.73
N GLN A 361 13.89 10.22 -15.75
CA GLN A 361 15.19 9.54 -15.73
C GLN A 361 15.10 8.04 -16.11
N TYR A 362 13.89 7.51 -16.33
CA TYR A 362 13.66 6.23 -17.01
C TYR A 362 13.73 6.42 -18.52
#